data_AF-A0A8S4QHI5-F1
#
_entry.id   AF-A0A8S4QHI5-F1
#
_cell.length_a   1.000
_cell.length_b   1.000
_cell.length_c   1.000
_cell.angle_alpha   90.00
_cell.angle_beta   90.00
_cell.angle_gamma   90.00
#
_symmetry.space_group_name_H-M   'P 1'
#
loop_
_entity.id
_entity.type
_entity.pdbx_description
1 polymer ?
#
loop_
_entity_poly.entity_id
_entity_poly.type
_entity_poly.pdbx_seq_one_letter_code
_entity_poly.pdbx_strand_id
1 'polypeptide(L)'
;MSYLTSSDLIYQTGDQDVCYYNFLCAHPLGILADFNHVYSNIGYVILGLVFMAQIRCRRKFRNINNQELGIPEHRGLLYSMGLALVMEGLLSGCYHLCPNKMNFQFDSSFMYVIAVLCMIKLYQSRHADVNASAHTTFMLLALLMAI
;
A
#
# COMPACT_ATOMS: atom_id res chain seq x y z
N MET A 1 -9.16 -18.52 17.32
CA MET A 1 -9.23 -18.15 15.89
C MET A 1 -7.82 -17.79 15.47
N SER A 2 -6.98 -18.80 15.23
CA SER A 2 -5.54 -18.65 15.09
C SER A 2 -5.20 -18.53 13.62
N TYR A 3 -4.52 -17.44 13.26
CA TYR A 3 -3.99 -17.17 11.93
C TYR A 3 -3.02 -18.31 11.52
N LEU A 4 -3.50 -19.30 10.76
CA LEU A 4 -2.62 -20.22 10.06
C LEU A 4 -2.00 -19.45 8.90
N THR A 5 -0.70 -19.21 8.97
CA THR A 5 0.11 -18.77 7.84
C THR A 5 -0.11 -19.76 6.69
N SER A 6 -0.43 -19.29 5.48
CA SER A 6 -0.73 -20.15 4.33
C SER A 6 0.35 -21.23 4.09
N SER A 7 1.58 -20.95 4.49
CA SER A 7 2.73 -21.86 4.52
C SER A 7 2.50 -23.11 5.39
N ASP A 8 1.87 -22.97 6.56
CA ASP A 8 1.54 -24.09 7.45
C ASP A 8 0.39 -24.93 6.90
N LEU A 9 -0.59 -24.28 6.25
CA LEU A 9 -1.68 -24.99 5.60
C LEU A 9 -1.15 -25.88 4.46
N ILE A 10 -0.27 -25.35 3.60
CA ILE A 10 0.37 -26.10 2.51
C ILE A 10 1.24 -27.25 3.05
N TYR A 11 2.00 -27.00 4.12
CA TYR A 11 2.83 -28.03 4.76
C TYR A 11 1.99 -29.15 5.38
N GLN A 12 0.82 -28.83 5.92
CA GLN A 12 -0.09 -29.81 6.53
C GLN A 12 -0.96 -30.55 5.53
N THR A 13 -1.47 -29.88 4.50
CA THR A 13 -2.40 -30.48 3.52
C THR A 13 -1.68 -31.15 2.35
N GLY A 14 -0.45 -30.73 2.03
CA GLY A 14 0.27 -31.19 0.84
C GLY A 14 -0.38 -30.77 -0.48
N ASP A 15 -1.41 -29.92 -0.41
CA ASP A 15 -2.21 -29.48 -1.55
C ASP A 15 -1.59 -28.23 -2.18
N GLN A 16 -0.83 -28.45 -3.24
CA GLN A 16 -0.14 -27.39 -3.99
C GLN A 16 -1.10 -26.57 -4.86
N ASP A 17 -2.39 -26.92 -4.94
CA ASP A 17 -3.40 -26.20 -5.74
C ASP A 17 -4.06 -25.06 -4.95
N VAL A 18 -3.80 -24.95 -3.64
CA VAL A 18 -4.33 -23.88 -2.78
C VAL A 18 -3.76 -22.50 -3.16
N CYS A 19 -2.51 -22.45 -3.63
CA CYS A 19 -1.88 -21.26 -4.19
C CYS A 19 -1.04 -21.69 -5.40
N TYR A 20 -1.23 -21.09 -6.58
CA TYR A 20 -0.52 -21.49 -7.81
C TYR A 20 0.95 -21.02 -7.77
N TYR A 21 1.83 -21.76 -7.11
CA TYR A 21 3.23 -21.39 -7.01
C TYR A 21 3.98 -21.64 -8.31
N ASN A 22 4.62 -20.59 -8.83
CA ASN A 22 5.63 -20.73 -9.88
C ASN A 22 7.02 -20.90 -9.25
N PHE A 23 7.43 -22.15 -9.07
CA PHE A 23 8.71 -22.52 -8.44
C PHE A 23 9.96 -22.21 -9.30
N LEU A 24 9.81 -21.72 -10.53
CA LEU A 24 10.95 -21.52 -11.45
C LEU A 24 11.91 -20.38 -11.04
N CYS A 25 11.43 -19.39 -10.26
CA CYS A 25 12.22 -18.22 -9.83
C CYS A 25 12.26 -18.02 -8.31
N ALA A 26 11.62 -18.91 -7.56
CA ALA A 26 11.50 -18.80 -6.12
C ALA A 26 12.80 -19.30 -5.48
N HIS A 27 13.56 -18.41 -4.85
CA HIS A 27 14.72 -18.79 -4.05
C HIS A 27 14.27 -19.05 -2.62
N PRO A 28 14.16 -20.33 -2.20
CA PRO A 28 13.73 -20.65 -0.86
C PRO A 28 14.85 -20.28 0.13
N LEU A 29 14.49 -19.57 1.19
CA LEU A 29 15.39 -19.23 2.29
C LEU A 29 14.69 -19.64 3.59
N GLY A 30 14.96 -20.87 4.03
CA GLY A 30 14.32 -21.46 5.21
C GLY A 30 12.84 -21.77 4.98
N ILE A 31 11.96 -21.14 5.76
CA ILE A 31 10.49 -21.37 5.76
C ILE A 31 9.79 -20.62 4.61
N LEU A 32 10.48 -19.68 3.96
CA LEU A 32 9.92 -18.83 2.90
C LEU A 32 10.24 -19.42 1.53
N ALA A 33 9.21 -19.78 0.78
CA ALA A 33 9.34 -20.33 -0.58
C ALA A 33 9.80 -19.27 -1.61
N ASP A 34 9.41 -17.99 -1.43
CA ASP A 34 9.75 -16.88 -2.33
C ASP A 34 10.25 -15.64 -1.55
N PHE A 35 11.53 -15.67 -1.15
CA PHE A 35 12.15 -14.61 -0.34
C PHE A 35 12.42 -13.32 -1.12
N ASN A 36 12.75 -13.43 -2.41
CA ASN A 36 13.19 -12.30 -3.23
C ASN A 36 12.07 -11.27 -3.43
N HIS A 37 10.85 -11.73 -3.69
CA HIS A 37 9.71 -10.85 -3.91
C HIS A 37 9.15 -10.23 -2.63
N VAL A 38 9.26 -10.95 -1.49
CA VAL A 38 8.95 -10.37 -0.18
C VAL A 38 9.97 -9.29 0.18
N TYR A 39 11.26 -9.56 -0.04
CA TYR A 39 12.33 -8.60 0.26
C TYR A 39 12.21 -7.30 -0.55
N SER A 40 11.88 -7.40 -1.85
CA SER A 40 11.68 -6.21 -2.69
C SER A 40 10.51 -5.34 -2.21
N ASN A 41 9.49 -5.94 -1.57
CA ASN A 41 8.30 -5.22 -1.13
C ASN A 41 8.41 -4.61 0.28
N ILE A 42 9.37 -5.05 1.10
CA ILE A 42 9.70 -4.40 2.39
C ILE A 42 10.08 -2.93 2.18
N GLY A 43 10.68 -2.58 1.04
CA GLY A 43 11.03 -1.21 0.69
C GLY A 43 9.81 -0.27 0.72
N TYR A 44 8.67 -0.69 0.17
CA TYR A 44 7.43 0.11 0.18
C TYR A 44 6.92 0.37 1.60
N VAL A 45 6.97 -0.65 2.47
CA VAL A 45 6.58 -0.52 3.88
C VAL A 45 7.46 0.49 4.62
N ILE A 46 8.79 0.36 4.47
CA ILE A 46 9.74 1.27 5.11
C ILE A 46 9.54 2.70 4.59
N LEU A 47 9.45 2.88 3.27
CA LEU A 47 9.26 4.19 2.66
C LEU A 47 7.94 4.84 3.11
N GLY A 48 6.85 4.08 3.19
CA GLY A 48 5.55 4.57 3.68
C GLY A 48 5.59 5.00 5.15
N LEU A 49 6.27 4.24 6.01
CA LEU A 49 6.47 4.61 7.42
C LEU A 49 7.36 5.85 7.58
N VAL A 50 8.47 5.93 6.83
CA VAL A 50 9.35 7.11 6.83
C VAL A 50 8.59 8.35 6.34
N PHE A 51 7.78 8.22 5.30
CA PHE A 51 6.96 9.32 4.79
C PHE A 51 5.95 9.82 5.84
N MET A 52 5.25 8.92 6.52
CA MET A 52 4.35 9.29 7.63
C MET A 52 5.09 9.93 8.81
N ALA A 53 6.28 9.43 9.15
CA ALA A 53 7.13 10.03 10.18
C ALA A 53 7.56 11.46 9.81
N GLN A 54 7.94 11.70 8.55
CA GLN A 54 8.28 13.04 8.05
C GLN A 54 7.10 14.01 8.18
N ILE A 55 5.88 13.59 7.82
CA ILE A 55 4.66 14.41 7.98
C ILE A 55 4.44 14.77 9.46
N ARG A 56 4.64 13.81 10.36
CA ARG A 56 4.52 14.03 11.81
C ARG A 56 5.58 14.95 12.36
N CYS A 57 6.84 14.77 11.97
CA CYS A 57 7.95 15.64 12.39
C CYS A 57 7.76 17.07 11.90
N ARG A 58 7.39 17.27 10.63
CA ARG A 58 7.06 18.60 10.07
C ARG A 58 5.90 19.25 10.81
N ARG A 59 4.87 18.49 11.21
CA ARG A 59 3.78 18.99 12.07
C ARG A 59 4.30 19.52 13.40
N LYS A 60 5.11 18.73 14.10
CA LYS A 60 5.63 19.06 15.43
C LYS A 60 6.49 20.32 15.37
N PHE A 61 7.37 20.42 14.37
CA PHE A 61 8.23 21.59 14.19
C PHE A 61 7.42 22.86 13.88
N ARG A 62 6.42 22.79 13.00
CA ARG A 62 5.54 23.94 12.69
C ARG A 62 4.73 24.40 13.91
N ASN A 63 4.29 23.46 14.74
CA ASN A 63 3.54 23.76 15.96
C ASN A 63 4.42 24.43 17.03
N ILE A 64 5.68 24.03 17.14
CA ILE A 64 6.65 24.66 18.05
C ILE A 64 6.93 26.11 17.62
N ASN A 65 7.04 26.37 16.32
CA ASN A 65 7.35 27.69 15.81
C ASN A 65 6.14 28.64 15.65
N ASN A 66 4.92 28.24 16.08
CA ASN A 66 3.67 29.02 15.96
C ASN A 66 3.48 29.71 14.59
N GLN A 67 3.95 29.07 13.53
CA GLN A 67 3.99 29.68 12.21
C GLN A 67 2.63 29.44 11.53
N GLU A 68 1.69 30.36 11.76
CA GLU A 68 0.38 30.43 11.08
C GLU A 68 0.48 30.98 9.64
N LEU A 69 1.65 30.92 9.02
CA LEU A 69 1.87 31.38 7.65
C LEU A 69 1.97 30.17 6.72
N GLY A 70 0.97 29.97 5.87
CA GLY A 70 0.97 28.97 4.79
C GLY A 70 -0.40 28.43 4.42
N ILE A 71 -0.52 27.96 3.16
CA ILE A 71 -1.73 27.33 2.61
C ILE A 71 -2.14 26.13 3.49
N PRO A 72 -3.43 25.94 3.83
CA PRO A 72 -3.88 24.81 4.63
C PRO A 72 -3.57 23.48 3.93
N GLU A 73 -2.55 22.76 4.40
CA GLU A 73 -2.22 21.45 3.87
C GLU A 73 -3.24 20.39 4.30
N HIS A 74 -3.82 19.67 3.34
CA HIS A 74 -4.61 18.47 3.60
C HIS A 74 -3.70 17.32 4.08
N ARG A 75 -3.43 17.29 5.39
CA ARG A 75 -2.61 16.27 6.05
C ARG A 75 -3.22 14.88 5.93
N GLY A 76 -4.55 14.77 5.93
CA GLY A 76 -5.26 13.51 5.74
C GLY A 76 -4.83 12.82 4.45
N LEU A 77 -4.78 13.56 3.33
CA LEU A 77 -4.40 13.01 2.03
C LEU A 77 -2.94 12.53 2.01
N LEU A 78 -2.01 13.23 2.68
CA LEU A 78 -0.61 12.78 2.79
C LEU A 78 -0.47 11.52 3.65
N TYR A 79 -1.20 11.42 4.76
CA TYR A 79 -1.24 10.17 5.54
C TYR A 79 -1.88 9.02 4.77
N SER A 80 -2.94 9.28 3.98
CA SER A 80 -3.56 8.27 3.12
C SER A 80 -2.59 7.72 2.08
N MET A 81 -1.77 8.57 1.45
CA MET A 81 -0.73 8.11 0.53
C MET A 81 0.32 7.24 1.20
N GLY A 82 0.78 7.63 2.39
CA GLY A 82 1.74 6.83 3.17
C GLY A 82 1.17 5.48 3.60
N LEU A 83 -0.08 5.45 4.04
CA LEU A 83 -0.78 4.21 4.40
C LEU A 83 -1.01 3.32 3.18
N ALA A 84 -1.41 3.89 2.04
CA ALA A 84 -1.59 3.15 0.80
C ALA A 84 -0.27 2.48 0.36
N LEU A 85 0.86 3.19 0.48
CA LEU A 85 2.19 2.63 0.17
C LEU A 85 2.60 1.47 1.12
N VAL A 86 2.25 1.57 2.40
CA VAL A 86 2.47 0.45 3.35
C VAL A 86 1.60 -0.74 2.98
N MET A 87 0.31 -0.52 2.70
CA MET A 87 -0.63 -1.58 2.34
C MET A 87 -0.24 -2.27 1.03
N GLU A 88 0.23 -1.51 0.04
CA GLU A 88 0.80 -2.05 -1.20
C GLU A 88 1.95 -3.02 -0.91
N GLY A 89 2.93 -2.61 -0.10
CA GLY A 89 4.06 -3.49 0.24
C GLY A 89 3.63 -4.76 0.99
N LEU A 90 2.62 -4.67 1.87
CA LEU A 90 2.08 -5.82 2.59
C LEU A 90 1.31 -6.76 1.66
N LEU A 91 0.43 -6.23 0.82
CA LEU A 91 -0.43 -7.01 -0.06
C LEU A 91 0.35 -7.63 -1.23
N SER A 92 1.32 -6.90 -1.77
CA SER A 92 2.25 -7.42 -2.78
C SER A 92 3.11 -8.54 -2.21
N GLY A 93 3.61 -8.36 -0.99
CA GLY A 93 4.30 -9.42 -0.25
C GLY A 93 3.42 -10.66 -0.04
N CYS A 94 2.15 -10.47 0.38
CA CYS A 94 1.20 -11.57 0.56
C CYS A 94 0.80 -12.27 -0.75
N TYR A 95 0.71 -11.54 -1.86
CA TYR A 95 0.46 -12.10 -3.19
C TYR A 95 1.62 -12.99 -3.64
N HIS A 96 2.86 -12.54 -3.47
CA HIS A 96 4.04 -13.33 -3.79
C HIS A 96 4.24 -14.51 -2.84
N LEU A 97 3.78 -14.38 -1.59
CA LEU A 97 3.76 -15.49 -0.66
C LEU A 97 2.71 -16.54 -1.02
N CYS A 98 1.51 -16.16 -1.47
CA CYS A 98 0.47 -17.08 -1.93
C CYS A 98 -0.30 -16.44 -3.10
N PRO A 99 0.04 -16.79 -4.35
CA PRO A 99 -0.63 -16.25 -5.52
C PRO A 99 -2.03 -16.84 -5.63
N ASN A 100 -3.04 -15.99 -5.44
CA ASN A 100 -4.44 -16.31 -5.66
C ASN A 100 -5.20 -15.08 -6.22
N LYS A 101 -6.39 -15.32 -6.77
CA LYS A 101 -7.19 -14.26 -7.42
C LYS A 101 -7.56 -13.12 -6.46
N MET A 102 -7.80 -13.41 -5.18
CA MET A 102 -8.15 -12.40 -4.17
C MET A 102 -6.95 -11.49 -3.86
N ASN A 103 -5.79 -12.07 -3.60
CA ASN A 103 -4.55 -11.35 -3.32
C ASN A 103 -4.13 -10.50 -4.52
N PHE A 104 -4.27 -11.02 -5.75
CA PHE A 104 -4.02 -10.25 -6.97
C PHE A 104 -4.94 -9.03 -7.09
N GLN A 105 -6.23 -9.20 -6.81
CA GLN A 105 -7.20 -8.10 -6.83
C GLN A 105 -6.89 -7.04 -5.76
N PHE A 106 -6.54 -7.46 -4.54
CA PHE A 106 -6.18 -6.53 -3.48
C PHE A 106 -4.89 -5.76 -3.78
N ASP A 107 -3.84 -6.44 -4.27
CA ASP A 107 -2.58 -5.81 -4.68
C ASP A 107 -2.85 -4.75 -5.77
N SER A 108 -3.51 -5.16 -6.85
CA SER A 108 -3.85 -4.26 -7.96
C SER A 108 -4.75 -3.10 -7.52
N SER A 109 -5.67 -3.33 -6.58
CA SER A 109 -6.55 -2.28 -6.04
C SER A 109 -5.76 -1.17 -5.36
N PHE A 110 -4.74 -1.51 -4.58
CA PHE A 110 -3.91 -0.51 -3.89
C PHE A 110 -2.99 0.25 -4.84
N MET A 111 -2.52 -0.37 -5.94
CA MET A 111 -1.87 0.35 -7.04
C MET A 111 -2.76 1.46 -7.61
N TYR A 112 -4.04 1.16 -7.90
CA TYR A 112 -5.00 2.16 -8.39
C TYR A 112 -5.26 3.26 -7.34
N VAL A 113 -5.39 2.90 -6.07
CA VAL A 113 -5.55 3.87 -4.98
C VAL A 113 -4.36 4.82 -4.92
N ILE A 114 -3.12 4.31 -4.95
CA ILE A 114 -1.92 5.15 -4.96
C ILE A 114 -1.91 6.08 -6.17
N ALA A 115 -2.22 5.58 -7.37
CA ALA A 115 -2.25 6.38 -8.59
C ALA A 115 -3.24 7.55 -8.49
N VAL A 116 -4.47 7.31 -8.01
CA VAL A 116 -5.48 8.35 -7.84
C VAL A 116 -5.05 9.37 -6.78
N LEU A 117 -4.51 8.92 -5.63
CA LEU A 117 -4.04 9.82 -4.58
C LEU A 117 -2.88 10.70 -5.06
N CYS A 118 -1.95 10.15 -5.84
CA CYS A 118 -0.87 10.89 -6.49
C CYS A 118 -1.42 11.93 -7.48
N MET A 119 -2.37 11.56 -8.33
CA MET A 119 -3.01 12.47 -9.28
C MET A 119 -3.70 13.64 -8.57
N ILE A 120 -4.46 13.37 -7.49
CA ILE A 120 -5.09 14.41 -6.68
C ILE A 120 -4.03 15.35 -6.10
N LYS A 121 -2.93 14.81 -5.55
CA LYS A 121 -1.86 15.65 -4.99
C LYS A 121 -1.15 16.50 -6.04
N LEU A 122 -0.83 15.94 -7.20
CA LEU A 122 -0.24 16.70 -8.29
C LEU A 122 -1.18 17.81 -8.77
N TYR A 123 -2.48 17.50 -8.87
CA TYR A 123 -3.48 18.47 -9.27
C TYR A 123 -3.65 19.60 -8.24
N GLN A 124 -3.75 19.27 -6.95
CA GLN A 124 -3.78 20.26 -5.86
C GLN A 124 -2.51 21.13 -5.83
N SER A 125 -1.35 20.55 -6.14
CA SER A 125 -0.08 21.31 -6.19
C SER A 125 -0.02 22.28 -7.37
N ARG A 126 -0.71 21.98 -8.48
CA ARG A 126 -0.78 22.86 -9.66
C ARG A 126 -1.89 23.91 -9.52
N HIS A 127 -3.02 23.54 -8.92
CA HIS A 127 -4.19 24.39 -8.75
C HIS A 127 -4.62 24.40 -7.29
N ALA A 128 -3.98 25.24 -6.48
CA ALA A 128 -4.23 25.35 -5.04
C ALA A 128 -5.66 25.83 -4.70
N ASP A 129 -6.36 26.43 -5.67
CA ASP A 129 -7.71 26.97 -5.52
C ASP A 129 -8.81 25.91 -5.68
N VAL A 130 -8.47 24.71 -6.17
CA VAL A 130 -9.44 23.65 -6.47
C VAL A 130 -9.29 22.50 -5.48
N ASN A 131 -10.29 22.32 -4.62
CA ASN A 131 -10.36 21.17 -3.73
C ASN A 131 -11.21 20.05 -4.33
N ALA A 132 -10.60 18.89 -4.59
CA ALA A 132 -11.33 17.70 -5.01
C ALA A 132 -12.17 17.16 -3.83
N SER A 133 -13.48 17.02 -4.04
CA SER A 133 -14.39 16.45 -3.04
C SER A 133 -14.05 14.98 -2.79
N ALA A 134 -14.01 14.56 -1.53
CA ALA A 134 -13.76 13.17 -1.18
C ALA A 134 -14.76 12.21 -1.88
N HIS A 135 -16.03 12.61 -1.98
CA HIS A 135 -17.07 11.80 -2.63
C HIS A 135 -16.78 11.54 -4.11
N THR A 136 -16.30 12.54 -4.85
CA THR A 136 -15.98 12.36 -6.27
C THR A 136 -14.76 11.46 -6.45
N THR A 137 -13.77 11.58 -5.56
CA THR A 137 -12.57 10.73 -5.59
C THR A 137 -12.88 9.26 -5.27
N PHE A 138 -13.75 9.00 -4.29
CA PHE A 138 -14.18 7.64 -3.96
C PHE A 138 -15.09 7.03 -5.02
N MET A 139 -15.95 7.84 -5.64
CA MET A 139 -16.80 7.35 -6.75
C MET A 139 -15.97 6.98 -7.98
N LEU A 140 -14.95 7.78 -8.31
CA LEU A 140 -14.02 7.47 -9.39
C LEU A 140 -13.25 6.17 -9.10
N LEU A 141 -12.73 6.01 -7.87
CA LEU A 141 -12.05 4.77 -7.46
C LEU A 141 -12.98 3.56 -7.56
N ALA A 142 -14.22 3.67 -7.09
CA ALA A 142 -15.20 2.59 -7.17
C ALA A 142 -15.51 2.20 -8.63
N LEU A 143 -15.62 3.18 -9.53
CA LEU A 143 -15.87 2.93 -10.95
C LEU A 143 -14.66 2.27 -11.62
N LEU A 144 -13.44 2.72 -11.32
CA LEU A 144 -12.21 2.12 -11.83
C LEU A 144 -12.03 0.67 -11.36
N MET A 145 -12.43 0.35 -10.13
CA MET A 145 -12.37 -1.00 -9.58
C MET A 145 -13.50 -1.93 -10.06
N ALA A 146 -14.57 -1.36 -10.62
CA ALA A 146 -15.75 -2.11 -11.08
C ALA A 146 -15.67 -2.55 -12.56
N ILE A 147 -14.70 -2.02 -13.32
CA ILE A 147 -14.41 -2.38 -14.71
C ILE A 147 -13.37 -3.49 -14.73
#